data_AF-A0A1A6Y3F3-F1
#
_entry.id   AF-A0A1A6Y3F3-F1
#
_cell.length_a   1.000
_cell.length_b   1.000
_cell.length_c   1.000
_cell.angle_alpha   90.00
_cell.angle_beta   90.00
_cell.angle_gamma   90.00
#
_symmetry.space_group_name_H-M   'P 1'
#
loop_
_entity.id
_entity.type
_entity.pdbx_description
1 polymer ?
#
loop_
_entity_poly.entity_id
_entity_poly.type
_entity_poly.pdbx_seq_one_letter_code
_entity_poly.pdbx_strand_id
1 'polypeptide(L)'
;MTPGYLQLDRPFKIGLLSFAITALMSTQALSQEAHKRRAHIDPTLLTSGVSDRDMIARACTKTAIAAISAHAAGELSTVLNEAAKVGKGGSSNNQFFNNLVKAYRLDTSDDFLFASLYDARLNLMWLEQLSGAYSSDKELMFTTYLAARCGATADPISSP
;
A
#
# COMPACT_ATOMS: atom_id res chain seq x y z
N MET A 1 -1.80 10.77 67.07
CA MET A 1 -3.01 10.80 66.22
C MET A 1 -2.90 12.03 65.31
N THR A 2 -2.95 11.76 64.00
CA THR A 2 -3.24 12.67 62.85
C THR A 2 -2.31 13.87 62.53
N PRO A 3 -2.24 14.30 61.23
CA PRO A 3 -0.99 14.58 60.50
C PRO A 3 -0.92 15.99 59.86
N GLY A 4 0.22 16.33 59.23
CA GLY A 4 0.34 17.42 58.24
C GLY A 4 1.79 17.55 57.75
N TYR A 5 2.19 17.32 56.48
CA TYR A 5 1.82 17.78 55.12
C TYR A 5 2.82 18.81 54.56
N LEU A 6 3.55 18.41 53.49
CA LEU A 6 4.09 19.15 52.32
C LEU A 6 5.22 18.28 51.70
N GLN A 7 5.37 18.01 50.39
CA GLN A 7 4.73 18.49 49.17
C GLN A 7 5.06 17.53 47.98
N LEU A 8 4.19 17.53 46.96
CA LEU A 8 4.23 16.95 45.60
C LEU A 8 5.62 16.75 44.92
N ASP A 9 5.82 15.66 44.15
CA ASP A 9 5.59 15.60 42.67
C ASP A 9 6.49 14.60 41.90
N ARG A 10 5.85 13.84 40.98
CA ARG A 10 6.38 13.17 39.75
C ARG A 10 7.19 11.85 39.81
N PRO A 11 6.62 10.75 39.29
CA PRO A 11 7.37 9.68 38.63
C PRO A 11 7.26 9.82 37.10
N PHE A 12 7.86 10.85 36.50
CA PHE A 12 7.77 11.08 35.04
C PHE A 12 9.14 11.14 34.33
N LYS A 13 10.18 10.52 34.90
CA LYS A 13 11.55 10.64 34.37
C LYS A 13 12.33 9.35 34.12
N ILE A 14 11.78 8.17 34.38
CA ILE A 14 12.53 6.91 34.14
C ILE A 14 12.20 6.30 32.75
N GLY A 15 10.99 6.51 32.22
CA GLY A 15 10.61 5.99 30.90
C GLY A 15 11.24 6.71 29.70
N LEU A 16 11.59 7.99 29.85
CA LEU A 16 12.15 8.82 28.77
C LEU A 16 13.64 8.59 28.52
N LEU A 17 14.37 8.12 29.53
CA LEU A 17 15.80 7.81 29.39
C LEU A 17 16.03 6.50 28.60
N SER A 18 15.10 5.54 28.68
CA SER A 18 15.25 4.26 27.97
C SER A 18 15.04 4.41 26.45
N PHE A 19 14.09 5.25 26.02
CA PHE A 19 13.87 5.53 24.59
C PHE A 19 15.01 6.32 23.95
N ALA A 20 15.60 7.27 24.69
CA ALA A 20 16.70 8.08 24.19
C ALA A 20 17.96 7.25 23.93
N ILE A 21 18.25 6.25 24.76
CA ILE A 21 19.45 5.40 24.59
C ILE A 21 19.29 4.47 23.37
N THR A 22 18.11 3.89 23.15
CA THR A 22 17.87 3.03 21.98
C THR A 22 17.93 3.85 20.68
N ALA A 23 17.34 5.04 20.65
CA ALA A 23 17.43 5.93 19.48
C ALA A 23 18.87 6.37 19.19
N LEU A 24 19.67 6.66 20.24
CA LEU A 24 21.06 7.07 20.10
C LEU A 24 21.96 5.91 19.61
N MET A 25 21.66 4.66 20.00
CA MET A 25 22.37 3.47 19.54
C MET A 25 22.02 3.12 18.08
N SER A 26 20.78 3.34 17.65
CA SER A 26 20.37 3.19 16.24
C SER A 26 21.07 4.20 15.32
N THR A 27 21.22 5.45 15.76
CA THR A 27 21.94 6.46 14.98
C THR A 27 23.44 6.22 14.89
N GLN A 28 24.05 5.59 15.90
CA GLN A 28 25.49 5.27 15.89
C GLN A 28 25.81 4.06 15.02
N ALA A 29 24.93 3.05 14.98
CA ALA A 29 25.06 1.93 14.04
C ALA A 29 25.00 2.40 12.57
N LEU A 30 24.09 3.34 12.26
CA LEU A 30 24.00 3.97 10.92
C LEU A 30 25.15 4.95 10.62
N SER A 31 25.76 5.56 11.65
CA SER A 31 26.87 6.52 11.47
C SER A 31 28.24 5.85 11.31
N GLN A 32 28.46 4.65 11.83
CA GLN A 32 29.76 3.96 11.69
C GLN A 32 29.95 3.27 10.32
N GLU A 33 28.88 2.98 9.58
CA GLU A 33 28.97 2.50 8.19
C GLU A 33 29.15 3.63 7.16
N ALA A 34 28.92 4.90 7.56
CA ALA A 34 29.01 6.04 6.65
C ALA A 34 30.45 6.41 6.22
N HIS A 35 31.47 5.89 6.90
CA HIS A 35 32.88 6.17 6.57
C HIS A 35 33.56 4.97 5.89
N LYS A 36 33.13 4.60 4.68
CA LYS A 36 34.04 4.04 3.64
C LYS A 36 33.51 3.88 2.22
N ARG A 37 32.26 4.26 1.92
CA ARG A 37 31.84 4.43 0.52
C ARG A 37 31.08 5.75 0.43
N ARG A 38 31.68 6.75 -0.23
CA ARG A 38 30.84 7.76 -0.88
C ARG A 38 30.03 6.96 -1.89
N ALA A 39 28.80 6.59 -1.52
CA ALA A 39 27.86 6.01 -2.45
C ALA A 39 27.78 7.01 -3.60
N HIS A 40 28.27 6.61 -4.77
CA HIS A 40 27.96 7.32 -5.99
C HIS A 40 26.47 7.08 -6.19
N ILE A 41 25.69 8.01 -5.66
CA ILE A 41 24.25 8.05 -5.87
C ILE A 41 24.11 8.53 -7.31
N ASP A 42 23.89 7.60 -8.22
CA ASP A 42 23.48 7.93 -9.57
C ASP A 42 22.06 8.53 -9.48
N PRO A 43 21.90 9.84 -9.74
CA PRO A 43 20.60 10.50 -9.65
C PRO A 43 19.62 9.89 -10.65
N THR A 44 20.11 9.36 -11.77
CA THR A 44 19.30 8.74 -12.82
C THR A 44 18.62 7.47 -12.31
N LEU A 45 19.36 6.63 -11.56
CA LEU A 45 18.83 5.43 -10.87
C LEU A 45 17.86 5.78 -9.73
N LEU A 46 18.08 6.88 -9.01
CA LEU A 46 17.11 7.36 -8.03
C LEU A 46 15.83 7.87 -8.69
N THR A 47 15.96 8.63 -9.78
CA THR A 47 14.80 9.20 -10.48
C THR A 47 14.01 8.16 -11.27
N SER A 48 14.66 7.14 -11.85
CA SER A 48 13.96 6.02 -12.49
C SER A 48 13.20 5.21 -11.44
N GLY A 49 13.84 4.90 -10.30
CA GLY A 49 13.16 4.24 -9.18
C GLY A 49 11.97 5.03 -8.62
N VAL A 50 12.04 6.37 -8.58
CA VAL A 50 10.90 7.22 -8.18
C VAL A 50 9.80 7.23 -9.24
N SER A 51 10.15 7.35 -10.52
CA SER A 51 9.20 7.32 -11.64
C SER A 51 8.46 5.97 -11.72
N ASP A 52 9.18 4.87 -11.54
CA ASP A 52 8.62 3.51 -11.58
C ASP A 52 7.70 3.28 -10.37
N ARG A 53 8.12 3.70 -9.17
CA ARG A 53 7.29 3.62 -7.96
C ARG A 53 6.03 4.48 -8.06
N ASP A 54 6.12 5.65 -8.65
CA ASP A 54 5.00 6.56 -8.86
C ASP A 54 4.02 6.01 -9.92
N MET A 55 4.53 5.38 -10.98
CA MET A 55 3.71 4.64 -11.95
C MET A 55 2.99 3.46 -11.29
N ILE A 56 3.71 2.63 -10.53
CA ILE A 56 3.15 1.49 -9.79
C ILE A 56 2.09 1.98 -8.79
N ALA A 57 2.38 3.02 -8.01
CA ALA A 57 1.45 3.57 -7.04
C ALA A 57 0.16 4.08 -7.70
N ARG A 58 0.27 4.77 -8.85
CA ARG A 58 -0.90 5.17 -9.64
C ARG A 58 -1.68 3.98 -10.17
N ALA A 59 -1.00 2.98 -10.71
CA ALA A 59 -1.64 1.78 -11.25
C ALA A 59 -2.40 1.04 -10.13
N CYS A 60 -1.75 0.80 -8.99
CA CYS A 60 -2.36 0.20 -7.80
C CYS A 60 -3.52 1.01 -7.25
N THR A 61 -3.44 2.34 -7.25
CA THR A 61 -4.55 3.20 -6.80
C THR A 61 -5.76 3.04 -7.72
N LYS A 62 -5.56 3.08 -9.03
CA LYS A 62 -6.63 2.89 -10.02
C LYS A 62 -7.27 1.51 -9.91
N THR A 63 -6.46 0.46 -9.76
CA THR A 63 -6.98 -0.91 -9.65
C THR A 63 -7.67 -1.14 -8.31
N ALA A 64 -7.20 -0.54 -7.22
CA ALA A 64 -7.90 -0.54 -5.93
C ALA A 64 -9.28 0.13 -6.03
N ILE A 65 -9.39 1.32 -6.62
CA ILE A 65 -10.67 2.01 -6.83
C ILE A 65 -11.60 1.15 -7.71
N ALA A 66 -11.06 0.55 -8.77
CA ALA A 66 -11.83 -0.35 -9.64
C ALA A 66 -12.32 -1.60 -8.88
N ALA A 67 -11.47 -2.20 -8.03
CA ALA A 67 -11.83 -3.34 -7.20
C ALA A 67 -12.94 -3.00 -6.21
N ILE A 68 -12.88 -1.84 -5.54
CA ILE A 68 -13.95 -1.36 -4.66
C ILE A 68 -15.24 -1.09 -5.42
N SER A 69 -15.16 -0.43 -6.57
CA SER A 69 -16.33 -0.17 -7.42
C SER A 69 -17.00 -1.48 -7.86
N ALA A 70 -16.20 -2.48 -8.24
CA ALA A 70 -16.69 -3.79 -8.64
C ALA A 70 -17.23 -4.59 -7.45
N HIS A 71 -16.60 -4.51 -6.28
CA HIS A 71 -17.07 -5.15 -5.04
C HIS A 71 -18.42 -4.59 -4.60
N ALA A 72 -18.55 -3.26 -4.57
CA ALA A 72 -19.78 -2.56 -4.22
C ALA A 72 -20.94 -2.91 -5.17
N ALA A 73 -20.63 -3.18 -6.45
CA ALA A 73 -21.61 -3.61 -7.45
C ALA A 73 -21.88 -5.13 -7.45
N GLY A 74 -21.16 -5.94 -6.66
CA GLY A 74 -21.25 -7.41 -6.69
C GLY A 74 -20.63 -8.05 -7.94
N GLU A 75 -19.86 -7.30 -8.71
CA GLU A 75 -19.31 -7.67 -10.03
C GLU A 75 -17.81 -8.01 -9.98
N LEU A 76 -17.17 -8.00 -8.80
CA LEU A 76 -15.72 -8.22 -8.67
C LEU A 76 -15.26 -9.55 -9.28
N SER A 77 -16.05 -10.61 -9.16
CA SER A 77 -15.72 -11.90 -9.78
C SER A 77 -15.80 -11.86 -11.30
N THR A 78 -16.79 -11.15 -11.85
CA THR A 78 -16.95 -10.94 -13.29
C THR A 78 -15.76 -10.15 -13.84
N VAL A 79 -15.42 -9.03 -13.18
CA VAL A 79 -14.30 -8.17 -13.55
C VAL A 79 -12.98 -8.92 -13.55
N LEU A 80 -12.73 -9.79 -12.57
CA LEU A 80 -11.54 -10.64 -12.54
C LEU A 80 -11.45 -11.60 -13.72
N ASN A 81 -12.57 -12.24 -14.08
CA ASN A 81 -12.61 -13.18 -15.20
C ASN A 81 -12.38 -12.46 -16.54
N GLU A 82 -12.97 -11.27 -16.71
CA GLU A 82 -12.77 -10.46 -17.92
C GLU A 82 -11.34 -9.91 -18.00
N ALA A 83 -10.75 -9.46 -16.88
CA ALA A 83 -9.34 -9.07 -16.83
C ALA A 83 -8.41 -10.22 -17.23
N ALA A 84 -8.64 -11.43 -16.68
CA ALA A 84 -7.87 -12.62 -17.04
C ALA A 84 -8.02 -13.01 -18.51
N LYS A 85 -9.22 -12.84 -19.07
CA LYS A 85 -9.51 -13.12 -20.48
C LYS A 85 -8.80 -12.14 -21.41
N VAL A 86 -8.85 -10.85 -21.09
CA VAL A 86 -8.22 -9.79 -21.91
C VAL A 86 -6.69 -9.89 -21.84
N GLY A 87 -6.11 -10.12 -20.65
CA GLY A 87 -4.66 -10.28 -20.49
C GLY A 87 -4.07 -11.45 -21.31
N LYS A 88 -4.88 -12.47 -21.63
CA LYS A 88 -4.49 -13.59 -22.51
C LYS A 88 -4.65 -13.29 -24.01
N GLY A 89 -4.81 -12.02 -24.39
CA GLY A 89 -5.03 -11.60 -25.78
C GLY A 89 -6.48 -11.73 -26.26
N GLY A 90 -7.43 -11.96 -25.35
CA GLY A 90 -8.86 -11.96 -25.65
C GLY A 90 -9.47 -10.56 -25.65
N SER A 91 -10.78 -10.48 -25.93
CA SER A 91 -11.56 -9.25 -25.80
C SER A 91 -12.74 -9.43 -24.83
N SER A 92 -13.17 -8.35 -24.18
CA SER A 92 -14.32 -8.35 -23.29
C SER A 92 -15.54 -7.69 -23.96
N ASN A 93 -16.69 -8.36 -23.90
CA ASN A 93 -17.98 -7.78 -24.26
C ASN A 93 -18.77 -7.34 -23.02
N ASN A 94 -18.18 -7.45 -21.82
CA ASN A 94 -18.85 -7.07 -20.58
C ASN A 94 -18.82 -5.54 -20.44
N GLN A 95 -20.00 -4.91 -20.47
CA GLN A 95 -20.12 -3.46 -20.45
C GLN A 95 -19.60 -2.86 -19.13
N PHE A 96 -19.81 -3.52 -17.99
CA PHE A 96 -19.34 -3.04 -16.69
C PHE A 96 -17.81 -3.01 -16.62
N PHE A 97 -17.16 -4.10 -17.01
CA PHE A 97 -15.69 -4.19 -17.11
C PHE A 97 -15.13 -3.13 -18.07
N ASN A 98 -15.69 -3.01 -19.28
CA ASN A 98 -15.24 -2.03 -20.27
C ASN A 98 -15.41 -0.58 -19.77
N ASN A 99 -16.48 -0.31 -19.03
CA ASN A 99 -16.68 0.99 -18.39
C ASN A 99 -15.66 1.26 -17.29
N LEU A 100 -15.31 0.28 -16.46
CA LEU A 100 -14.26 0.41 -15.44
C LEU A 100 -12.89 0.69 -16.06
N VAL A 101 -12.52 -0.08 -17.09
CA VAL A 101 -11.28 0.10 -17.84
C VAL A 101 -11.18 1.52 -18.39
N LYS A 102 -12.26 2.02 -18.99
CA LYS A 102 -12.32 3.39 -19.51
C LYS A 102 -12.29 4.46 -18.42
N ALA A 103 -13.08 4.28 -17.36
CA ALA A 103 -13.23 5.26 -16.28
C ALA A 103 -11.92 5.48 -15.52
N TYR A 104 -11.20 4.40 -15.23
CA TYR A 104 -9.96 4.45 -14.45
C TYR A 104 -8.68 4.38 -15.29
N ARG A 105 -8.82 4.32 -16.62
CA ARG A 105 -7.69 4.15 -17.56
C ARG A 105 -6.80 3.00 -17.11
N LEU A 106 -7.44 1.83 -16.93
CA LEU A 106 -6.77 0.60 -16.54
C LEU A 106 -6.01 0.06 -17.75
N ASP A 107 -4.76 -0.30 -17.52
CA ASP A 107 -3.98 -0.98 -18.54
C ASP A 107 -4.39 -2.45 -18.58
N THR A 108 -4.80 -2.93 -19.75
CA THR A 108 -5.22 -4.31 -19.96
C THR A 108 -4.22 -5.09 -20.82
N SER A 109 -3.12 -4.48 -21.26
CA SER A 109 -2.14 -5.16 -22.11
C SER A 109 -1.32 -6.20 -21.36
N ASP A 110 -1.19 -6.02 -20.04
CA ASP A 110 -0.27 -6.77 -19.19
C ASP A 110 -0.99 -7.47 -18.02
N ASP A 111 -0.34 -8.47 -17.44
CA ASP A 111 -0.86 -9.28 -16.33
C ASP A 111 -1.09 -8.50 -15.03
N PHE A 112 -0.57 -7.27 -14.92
CA PHE A 112 -0.66 -6.44 -13.72
C PHE A 112 -2.12 -6.18 -13.29
N LEU A 113 -3.02 -5.90 -14.23
CA LEU A 113 -4.41 -5.64 -13.89
C LEU A 113 -5.08 -6.86 -13.24
N PHE A 114 -4.87 -8.04 -13.82
CA PHE A 114 -5.40 -9.28 -13.23
C PHE A 114 -4.77 -9.55 -11.85
N ALA A 115 -3.45 -9.47 -11.74
CA ALA A 115 -2.73 -9.74 -10.50
C ALA A 115 -3.17 -8.81 -9.37
N SER A 116 -3.26 -7.50 -9.64
CA SER A 116 -3.67 -6.50 -8.66
C SER A 116 -5.14 -6.63 -8.25
N LEU A 117 -6.05 -6.94 -9.19
CA LEU A 117 -7.46 -7.22 -8.85
C LEU A 117 -7.60 -8.50 -8.01
N TYR A 118 -6.77 -9.52 -8.28
CA TYR A 118 -6.81 -10.78 -7.55
C TYR A 118 -6.31 -10.59 -6.12
N ASP A 119 -5.19 -9.90 -5.94
CA ASP A 119 -4.69 -9.50 -4.62
C ASP A 119 -5.73 -8.63 -3.89
N ALA A 120 -6.35 -7.68 -4.58
CA ALA A 120 -7.40 -6.85 -4.00
C ALA A 120 -8.58 -7.67 -3.48
N ARG A 121 -9.02 -8.71 -4.21
CA ARG A 121 -10.09 -9.62 -3.74
C ARG A 121 -9.72 -10.36 -2.46
N LEU A 122 -8.50 -10.89 -2.37
CA LEU A 122 -8.05 -11.61 -1.17
C LEU A 122 -8.00 -10.67 0.04
N ASN A 123 -7.48 -9.46 -0.16
CA ASN A 123 -7.33 -8.47 0.90
C ASN A 123 -8.66 -7.81 1.28
N LEU A 124 -9.62 -7.72 0.36
CA LEU A 124 -10.98 -7.25 0.63
C LEU A 124 -11.68 -8.14 1.65
N MET A 125 -11.67 -9.47 1.42
CA MET A 125 -12.29 -10.42 2.34
C MET A 125 -11.67 -10.33 3.74
N TRP A 126 -10.36 -10.15 3.82
CA TRP A 126 -9.65 -9.97 5.08
C TRP A 126 -10.00 -8.65 5.78
N LEU A 127 -10.08 -7.54 5.02
CA LEU A 127 -10.48 -6.24 5.55
C LEU A 127 -11.92 -6.26 6.11
N GLU A 128 -12.84 -6.95 5.42
CA GLU A 128 -14.22 -7.08 5.88
C GLU A 128 -14.32 -7.90 7.17
N GLN A 129 -13.46 -8.90 7.34
CA GLN A 129 -13.36 -9.66 8.60
C GLN A 129 -12.87 -8.80 9.77
N LEU A 130 -11.92 -7.88 9.51
CA LEU A 130 -11.34 -7.04 10.56
C LEU A 130 -12.16 -5.81 10.91
N SER A 131 -12.77 -5.17 9.91
CA SER A 131 -13.39 -3.86 10.04
C SER A 131 -14.91 -3.87 9.80
N GLY A 132 -15.49 -5.06 9.61
CA GLY A 132 -16.87 -5.27 9.20
C GLY A 132 -17.05 -5.07 7.69
N ALA A 133 -18.24 -5.42 7.18
CA ALA A 133 -18.57 -5.34 5.76
C ALA A 133 -18.27 -3.96 5.15
N TYR A 134 -17.95 -3.97 3.85
CA TYR A 134 -17.78 -2.75 3.07
C TYR A 134 -19.02 -1.85 3.16
N SER A 135 -18.76 -0.54 3.25
CA SER A 135 -19.74 0.53 3.21
C SER A 135 -19.07 1.81 2.69
N SER A 136 -19.84 2.74 2.14
CA SER A 136 -19.29 3.94 1.47
C SER A 136 -18.49 4.85 2.41
N ASP A 137 -18.80 4.88 3.70
CA ASP A 137 -18.03 5.59 4.74
C ASP A 137 -16.62 4.99 4.95
N LYS A 138 -16.40 3.73 4.55
CA LYS A 138 -15.10 3.03 4.64
C LYS A 138 -14.35 3.00 3.31
N GLU A 139 -14.90 3.57 2.24
CA GLU A 139 -14.35 3.50 0.88
C GLU A 139 -12.89 3.97 0.82
N LEU A 140 -12.57 5.09 1.47
CA LEU A 140 -11.21 5.63 1.51
C LEU A 140 -10.23 4.67 2.21
N MET A 141 -10.63 4.10 3.35
CA MET A 141 -9.79 3.17 4.12
C MET A 141 -9.51 1.91 3.30
N PHE A 142 -10.57 1.32 2.73
CA PHE A 142 -10.48 0.13 1.90
C PHE A 142 -9.60 0.38 0.67
N THR A 143 -9.87 1.44 -0.08
CA THR A 143 -9.09 1.80 -1.28
C THR A 143 -7.62 2.02 -0.96
N THR A 144 -7.32 2.79 0.10
CA THR A 144 -5.94 3.09 0.50
C THR A 144 -5.18 1.84 0.91
N TYR A 145 -5.82 0.95 1.67
CA TYR A 145 -5.20 -0.31 2.07
C TYR A 145 -4.89 -1.20 0.87
N LEU A 146 -5.86 -1.39 -0.04
CA LEU A 146 -5.67 -2.22 -1.22
C LEU A 146 -4.58 -1.65 -2.15
N ALA A 147 -4.55 -0.32 -2.34
CA ALA A 147 -3.51 0.33 -3.13
C ALA A 147 -2.12 0.14 -2.51
N ALA A 148 -2.00 0.27 -1.18
CA ALA A 148 -0.76 0.06 -0.46
C ALA A 148 -0.28 -1.41 -0.52
N ARG A 149 -1.20 -2.38 -0.43
CA ARG A 149 -0.87 -3.81 -0.53
C ARG A 149 -0.38 -4.17 -1.92
N CYS A 150 -1.07 -3.71 -2.97
CA CYS A 150 -0.63 -3.86 -4.35
C CYS A 150 0.77 -3.26 -4.57
N GLY A 151 1.03 -2.04 -4.05
CA GLY A 151 2.35 -1.41 -4.18
C GLY A 151 3.47 -2.14 -3.43
N ALA A 152 3.14 -2.88 -2.37
CA ALA A 152 4.10 -3.67 -1.59
C ALA A 152 4.42 -5.03 -2.23
N THR A 153 3.53 -5.56 -3.07
CA THR A 153 3.73 -6.82 -3.82
C THR A 153 4.26 -6.59 -5.24
N ALA A 154 4.21 -5.35 -5.73
CA ALA A 154 4.86 -4.95 -6.95
C ALA A 154 6.37 -4.80 -6.71
N ASP A 155 7.14 -5.84 -7.05
CA ASP A 155 8.60 -5.75 -7.05
C ASP A 155 9.06 -4.67 -8.05
N PRO A 156 9.93 -3.73 -7.65
CA PRO A 156 10.62 -2.91 -8.63
C PRO A 156 11.47 -3.83 -9.50
N ILE A 157 11.37 -3.69 -10.83
CA ILE A 157 12.22 -4.41 -11.77
C ILE A 157 13.67 -4.07 -11.42
N SER A 158 14.35 -4.96 -10.69
CA SER A 158 15.79 -4.87 -10.52
C SER A 158 16.39 -5.10 -11.89
N SER A 159 16.92 -4.04 -12.50
CA SER A 159 17.76 -4.18 -13.69
C SER A 159 18.97 -5.06 -13.35
N PRO A 160 19.40 -5.95 -14.26
CA PRO A 160 20.49 -6.90 -14.03
C PRO A 160 21.84 -6.24 -13.72
#